data_AF-A0A3A0DJ40-F1
#
_entry.id   AF-A0A3A0DJ40-F1
#
_cell.length_a   1.000
_cell.length_b   1.000
_cell.length_c   1.000
_cell.angle_alpha   90.00
_cell.angle_beta   90.00
_cell.angle_gamma   90.00
#
_symmetry.space_group_name_H-M   'P 1'
#
loop_
_entity.id
_entity.type
_entity.pdbx_description
1 polymer ?
#
loop_
_entity_poly.entity_id
_entity_poly.type
_entity_poly.pdbx_seq_one_letter_code
_entity_poly.pdbx_strand_id
1 'polypeptide(L)'
;MILARWLGGSDGGVHQNITFPVHPDPISGMHCWHQKVRIEKAHAEDRYGDVLVDTAKSFEIYHEWLKLARPAPGPNGLRRPLWMNRPLRPVEERFYL
;
A
#
# COMPACT_ATOMS: atom_id res chain seq x y z
N MET A 1 -4.24 -8.24 9.84
CA MET A 1 -5.72 -8.11 9.86
C MET A 1 -6.02 -6.84 10.64
N ILE A 2 -6.62 -5.84 9.98
CA ILE A 2 -6.89 -4.56 10.62
C ILE A 2 -8.36 -4.48 10.98
N LEU A 3 -8.63 -3.97 12.16
CA LEU A 3 -9.94 -3.75 12.73
C LEU A 3 -10.26 -2.27 12.55
N ALA A 4 -11.25 -1.96 11.72
CA ALA A 4 -11.74 -0.60 11.54
C ALA A 4 -13.06 -0.46 12.31
N ARG A 5 -13.12 0.54 13.20
CA ARG A 5 -14.32 0.90 13.96
C ARG A 5 -14.78 2.28 13.53
N TRP A 6 -16.06 2.40 13.19
CA TRP A 6 -16.65 3.67 12.74
C TRP A 6 -17.01 4.53 13.95
N LEU A 7 -16.18 5.53 14.22
CA LEU A 7 -16.42 6.53 15.25
C LEU A 7 -17.00 7.77 14.58
N GLY A 8 -18.26 8.10 14.87
CA GLY A 8 -18.85 9.36 14.41
C GLY A 8 -18.10 10.53 15.02
N GLY A 9 -17.30 11.23 14.22
CA GLY A 9 -16.50 12.38 14.61
C GLY A 9 -16.35 13.36 13.45
N SER A 10 -15.71 14.51 13.70
CA SER A 10 -15.56 15.65 12.78
C SER A 10 -14.90 15.34 11.43
N ASP A 11 -14.15 14.24 11.35
CA ASP A 11 -13.63 13.71 10.10
C ASP A 11 -14.73 12.92 9.39
N GLY A 12 -14.96 13.18 8.11
CA GLY A 12 -16.02 12.55 7.31
C GLY A 12 -15.93 11.02 7.14
N GLY A 13 -15.06 10.34 7.89
CA GLY A 13 -15.00 8.90 8.02
C GLY A 13 -13.66 8.37 8.56
N VAL A 14 -13.46 7.06 8.41
CA VAL A 14 -12.22 6.40 8.80
C VAL A 14 -11.13 6.67 7.75
N HIS A 15 -9.91 6.97 8.19
CA HIS A 15 -8.74 7.08 7.32
C HIS A 15 -8.36 5.69 6.75
N GLN A 16 -9.01 5.30 5.66
CA GLN A 16 -8.90 3.94 5.10
C GLN A 16 -7.48 3.58 4.68
N ASN A 17 -6.69 4.54 4.17
CA ASN A 17 -5.37 4.27 3.60
C ASN A 17 -4.30 3.92 4.64
N ILE A 18 -4.38 4.49 5.84
CA ILE A 18 -3.47 4.12 6.94
C ILE A 18 -3.83 2.75 7.53
N THR A 19 -5.09 2.37 7.32
CA THR A 19 -5.62 1.02 7.18
C THR A 19 -4.64 -0.14 7.22
N PHE A 20 -3.90 -0.27 6.14
CA PHE A 20 -3.31 -1.53 5.69
C PHE A 20 -1.82 -1.42 5.48
N PRO A 21 -1.10 -2.55 5.66
CA PRO A 21 0.32 -2.60 5.40
C PRO A 21 0.65 -2.36 3.93
N VAL A 22 1.90 -1.98 3.66
CA VAL A 22 2.35 -1.63 2.32
C VAL A 22 2.63 -2.89 1.50
N HIS A 23 1.89 -3.07 0.41
CA HIS A 23 2.05 -4.19 -0.52
C HIS A 23 2.46 -3.68 -1.91
N PRO A 24 3.77 -3.47 -2.16
CA PRO A 24 4.23 -3.06 -3.48
C PRO A 24 4.11 -4.21 -4.47
N ASP A 25 3.38 -4.00 -5.57
CA ASP A 25 3.34 -4.96 -6.67
C ASP A 25 4.78 -5.24 -7.17
N PRO A 26 5.20 -6.52 -7.23
CA PRO A 26 6.59 -6.89 -7.52
C PRO A 26 7.13 -6.41 -8.88
N ILE A 27 6.26 -6.07 -9.83
CA ILE A 27 6.62 -5.69 -11.19
C ILE A 27 6.58 -4.16 -11.36
N SER A 28 5.51 -3.52 -10.90
CA SER A 28 5.21 -2.10 -11.09
C SER A 28 5.66 -1.20 -9.95
N GLY A 29 5.80 -1.76 -8.74
CA GLY A 29 6.03 -1.03 -7.49
C GLY A 29 4.80 -0.25 -7.01
N MET A 30 3.65 -0.40 -7.65
CA MET A 30 2.41 0.26 -7.22
C MET A 30 1.88 -0.38 -5.94
N HIS A 31 1.24 0.40 -5.09
CA HIS A 31 0.59 -0.14 -3.90
C HIS A 31 -0.67 -0.93 -4.28
N CYS A 32 -0.79 -2.16 -3.79
CA CYS A 32 -1.97 -3.02 -3.98
C CYS A 32 -3.10 -2.68 -3.01
N TRP A 33 -4.00 -1.79 -3.43
CA TRP A 33 -5.10 -1.25 -2.60
C TRP A 33 -6.19 -2.26 -2.20
N HIS A 34 -6.37 -3.35 -2.97
CA HIS A 34 -7.43 -4.32 -2.70
C HIS A 34 -7.05 -5.22 -1.53
N GLN A 35 -7.58 -4.92 -0.34
CA GLN A 35 -7.29 -5.63 0.90
C GLN A 35 -8.57 -6.15 1.56
N LYS A 36 -8.50 -7.37 2.09
CA LYS A 36 -9.59 -7.92 2.90
C LYS A 36 -9.56 -7.30 4.29
N VAL A 37 -10.68 -6.73 4.72
CA VAL A 37 -10.85 -6.13 6.05
C VAL A 37 -11.93 -6.84 6.86
N ARG A 38 -11.87 -6.69 8.18
CA ARG A 38 -12.95 -7.04 9.09
C ARG A 38 -13.51 -5.75 9.69
N ILE A 39 -14.83 -5.63 9.68
CA ILE A 39 -15.54 -4.47 10.19
C ILE A 39 -16.44 -4.93 11.33
N GLU A 40 -16.60 -4.08 12.33
CA GLU A 40 -17.58 -4.25 13.40
C GLU A 40 -18.18 -2.89 13.81
N LYS A 41 -19.24 -2.93 14.61
CA LYS A 41 -19.83 -1.71 15.18
C LYS A 41 -18.87 -1.14 16.22
N ALA A 42 -18.78 0.19 16.29
CA ALA A 42 -18.12 0.84 17.42
C ALA A 42 -18.88 0.52 18.71
N HIS A 43 -18.11 0.38 19.79
CA HIS A 43 -18.61 0.19 21.14
C HIS A 43 -18.88 1.55 21.80
N ALA A 44 -19.58 1.55 22.94
CA ALA A 44 -19.94 2.77 23.65
C ALA A 44 -18.74 3.49 24.28
N GLU A 45 -17.69 2.73 24.58
CA GLU A 45 -16.46 3.17 25.23
C GLU A 45 -15.36 3.61 24.25
N ASP A 46 -15.50 3.31 22.96
CA ASP A 46 -14.50 3.65 21.95
C ASP A 46 -14.40 5.17 21.76
N ARG A 47 -13.17 5.67 21.64
CA ARG A 47 -12.82 7.07 21.47
C ARG A 47 -12.00 7.29 20.22
N TYR A 48 -12.07 8.51 19.69
CA TYR A 48 -11.20 8.91 18.59
C TYR A 48 -9.73 8.69 18.97
N GLY A 49 -8.99 7.97 18.13
CA GLY A 49 -7.60 7.58 18.37
C GLY A 49 -7.39 6.17 18.95
N ASP A 50 -8.46 5.46 19.36
CA ASP A 50 -8.33 4.07 19.86
C ASP A 50 -7.96 3.08 18.75
N VAL A 51 -8.23 3.44 17.50
CA VAL A 51 -7.79 2.66 16.34
C VAL A 51 -6.37 3.09 15.96
N LEU A 52 -5.43 2.19 16.23
CA LEU A 52 -4.00 2.40 15.96
C LEU A 52 -3.53 1.42 14.89
N VAL A 53 -2.52 1.85 14.14
CA VAL A 53 -1.86 1.04 13.11
C VAL A 53 -0.52 0.57 13.66
N ASP A 54 -0.25 -0.73 13.54
CA ASP A 54 1.05 -1.31 13.85
C ASP A 54 2.02 -1.02 12.69
N THR A 55 2.88 -0.02 12.89
CA THR A 55 3.84 0.43 11.88
C THR A 55 5.01 -0.54 11.71
N ALA A 56 5.41 -1.25 12.77
CA ALA A 56 6.46 -2.26 12.71
C ALA A 56 6.01 -3.42 11.82
N LYS A 57 4.80 -3.94 12.07
CA LYS A 57 4.20 -4.98 11.24
C LYS A 57 3.96 -4.52 9.80
N SER A 58 3.57 -3.26 9.59
CA SER A 58 3.46 -2.69 8.24
C SER A 58 4.78 -2.75 7.48
N PHE A 59 5.88 -2.47 8.16
CA PHE A 59 7.23 -2.50 7.58
C PHE A 59 7.76 -3.91 7.36
N GLU A 60 7.44 -4.86 8.24
CA GLU A 60 7.74 -6.29 8.04
C GLU A 60 7.08 -6.82 6.76
N ILE A 61 5.78 -6.55 6.60
CA ILE A 61 5.02 -6.97 5.42
C ILE A 61 5.55 -6.31 4.15
N TYR A 62 5.93 -5.03 4.21
CA TYR A 62 6.62 -4.36 3.10
C TYR A 62 7.87 -5.14 2.66
N HIS A 63 8.70 -5.60 3.60
CA HIS A 63 9.89 -6.40 3.28
C HIS A 63 9.55 -7.77 2.71
N GLU A 64 8.50 -8.42 3.20
CA GLU A 64 8.04 -9.69 2.65
C GLU A 64 7.66 -9.55 1.16
N TRP A 65 6.93 -8.50 0.83
CA TRP A 65 6.55 -8.21 -0.55
C TRP A 65 7.73 -7.74 -1.40
N LEU A 66 8.64 -6.96 -0.83
CA LEU A 66 9.85 -6.52 -1.54
C LEU A 66 10.71 -7.70 -2.00
N LYS A 67 10.74 -8.80 -1.26
CA LYS A 67 11.45 -10.04 -1.66
C LYS A 67 10.90 -10.67 -2.94
N LEU A 68 9.66 -10.35 -3.32
CA LEU A 68 9.06 -10.84 -4.57
C LEU A 68 9.49 -9.98 -5.78
N ALA A 69 10.00 -8.76 -5.54
CA ALA A 69 10.37 -7.84 -6.59
C ALA A 69 11.60 -8.32 -7.36
N ARG A 70 11.63 -8.00 -8.66
CA ARG A 70 12.79 -8.29 -9.50
C ARG A 70 13.73 -7.08 -9.50
N PRO A 71 15.04 -7.26 -9.25
CA PRO A 71 15.98 -6.15 -9.30
C PRO A 71 16.13 -5.64 -10.73
N ALA A 72 16.54 -4.38 -10.86
CA ALA A 72 16.97 -3.83 -12.14
C ALA A 72 18.48 -4.11 -12.36
N PRO A 73 18.97 -4.16 -13.62
CA PRO A 73 18.20 -4.01 -14.85
C PRO A 73 17.36 -5.25 -15.17
N GLY A 74 16.16 -5.01 -15.70
CA GLY A 74 15.38 -6.01 -16.39
C GLY A 74 15.94 -6.31 -17.78
N PRO A 75 15.23 -7.11 -18.59
CA PRO A 75 15.63 -7.44 -19.95
C PRO A 75 15.93 -6.19 -20.79
N ASN A 76 16.95 -6.27 -21.64
CA ASN A 76 17.40 -5.18 -22.51
C ASN A 76 17.88 -3.92 -21.79
N GLY A 77 18.37 -4.04 -20.54
CA GLY A 77 18.88 -2.89 -19.77
C GLY A 77 17.79 -1.98 -19.21
N LEU A 78 16.53 -2.41 -19.25
CA LEU A 78 15.38 -1.62 -18.83
C LEU A 78 15.24 -1.61 -17.31
N ARG A 79 15.00 -0.45 -16.71
CA ARG A 79 14.53 -0.29 -15.33
C ARG A 79 13.20 -1.02 -15.15
N ARG A 80 12.26 -0.82 -16.08
CA ARG A 80 10.89 -1.39 -16.12
C ARG A 80 10.41 -1.57 -17.57
N PRO A 81 9.37 -2.37 -17.85
CA PRO A 81 8.87 -2.59 -19.21
C PRO A 81 8.26 -1.35 -19.88
N LEU A 82 8.51 -1.16 -21.19
CA LEU A 82 8.01 -0.03 -22.00
C LEU A 82 6.48 -0.02 -22.22
N TRP A 83 5.85 -1.20 -22.17
CA TRP A 83 4.40 -1.36 -22.36
C TRP A 83 3.61 -1.09 -21.08
N MET A 84 4.28 -0.93 -19.93
CA MET A 84 3.62 -0.69 -18.66
C MET A 84 3.12 0.76 -18.59
N ASN A 85 1.81 0.94 -18.44
CA ASN A 85 1.21 2.28 -18.37
C ASN A 85 1.60 3.01 -17.06
N ARG A 86 1.77 4.33 -17.16
CA ARG A 86 2.18 5.20 -16.05
C ARG A 86 1.48 6.55 -16.17
N PRO A 87 0.95 7.09 -15.07
CA PRO A 87 0.75 8.53 -14.97
C PRO A 87 2.10 9.22 -15.21
N LEU A 88 2.14 10.17 -16.14
CA LEU A 88 3.36 10.91 -16.51
C LEU A 88 4.49 9.98 -17.00
N ARG A 89 4.23 9.22 -18.08
CA ARG A 89 5.22 8.35 -18.72
C ARG A 89 6.54 9.11 -18.95
N PRO A 90 7.69 8.61 -18.45
CA PRO A 90 8.98 9.23 -18.70
C PRO A 90 9.35 9.25 -20.20
N VAL A 91 10.30 10.12 -20.57
CA VAL A 91 10.96 10.00 -21.88
C VAL A 91 11.71 8.68 -21.98
N GLU A 92 11.85 8.15 -23.20
CA GLU A 92 12.27 6.76 -23.44
C GLU A 92 13.65 6.44 -22.88
N GLU A 93 14.57 7.40 -22.92
CA GLU A 93 15.94 7.26 -22.40
C GLU A 93 15.96 6.99 -20.88
N ARG A 94 14.93 7.44 -20.15
CA ARG A 94 14.81 7.21 -18.70
C ARG A 94 14.36 5.81 -18.34
N PHE A 95 13.99 4.99 -19.31
CA PHE A 95 13.70 3.58 -19.07
C PHE A 95 14.95 2.72 -18.96
N TYR A 96 16.12 3.20 -19.37
CA TYR A 96 17.36 2.42 -19.38
C TYR A 96 18.24 2.77 -18.17
N LEU A 97 19.00 1.79 -17.70
CA LEU A 97 20.00 1.94 -16.63
C LEU A 97 21.38 2.30 -17.18
#